data_AF-A0A4Y8SDW3-F1
#
_entry.id   AF-A0A4Y8SDW3-F1
#
_cell.length_a   1.000
_cell.length_b   1.000
_cell.length_c   1.000
_cell.angle_alpha   90.00
_cell.angle_beta   90.00
_cell.angle_gamma   90.00
#
_symmetry.space_group_name_H-M   'P 1'
#
loop_
_entity.id
_entity.type
_entity.pdbx_description
1 polymer ?
#
loop_
_entity_poly.entity_id
_entity_poly.type
_entity_poly.pdbx_seq_one_letter_code
_entity_poly.pdbx_strand_id
1 'polypeptide(L)'
;MISKEQLEATYATLPTNKLLAMMDNTADYTELAIVVASAELAKRNVGEAEKAQYEQEQLEKADIFIQKVLFDELSLLQKNLFYFLWFPILNFAFKMNFRQDGYLLKLKQANYYSLVGFIFFMLAGILEPVLNISDFVALSVWILGFVVAYFFDQRFNKQRIVRILQQV
;
A
#
# COMPACT_ATOMS: atom_id res chain seq x y z
N MET A 1 -1.97 -12.15 -37.01
CA MET A 1 -0.58 -11.64 -36.87
C MET A 1 -0.61 -10.16 -37.21
N ILE A 2 -0.05 -9.31 -36.35
CA ILE A 2 0.11 -7.88 -36.64
C ILE A 2 1.33 -7.74 -37.56
N SER A 3 1.24 -6.92 -38.61
CA SER A 3 2.37 -6.71 -39.53
C SER A 3 3.36 -5.68 -38.97
N LYS A 4 4.61 -5.74 -39.46
CA LYS A 4 5.68 -4.80 -39.06
C LYS A 4 5.30 -3.34 -39.33
N GLU A 5 4.69 -3.06 -40.46
CA GLU A 5 4.24 -1.72 -40.88
C GLU A 5 3.16 -1.16 -39.96
N GLN A 6 2.25 -2.01 -39.47
CA GLN A 6 1.22 -1.62 -38.52
C GLN A 6 1.81 -1.28 -37.14
N LEU A 7 2.83 -2.02 -36.71
CA LEU A 7 3.56 -1.73 -35.47
C LEU A 7 4.36 -0.44 -35.57
N GLU A 8 5.03 -0.19 -36.70
CA GLU A 8 5.77 1.05 -36.94
C GLU A 8 4.85 2.27 -36.90
N ALA A 9 3.70 2.21 -37.58
CA ALA A 9 2.70 3.28 -37.54
C ALA A 9 2.16 3.53 -36.13
N THR A 10 1.92 2.46 -35.37
CA THR A 10 1.42 2.56 -34.00
C THR A 10 2.48 3.14 -33.07
N TYR A 11 3.72 2.67 -33.14
CA TYR A 11 4.80 3.07 -32.23
C TYR A 11 5.31 4.48 -32.51
N ALA A 12 5.20 4.95 -33.76
CA ALA A 12 5.41 6.35 -34.11
C ALA A 12 4.52 7.31 -33.32
N THR A 13 3.30 6.90 -32.96
CA THR A 13 2.36 7.73 -32.17
C THR A 13 2.55 7.60 -30.65
N LEU A 14 3.32 6.60 -30.19
CA LEU A 14 3.53 6.38 -28.76
C LEU A 14 4.53 7.38 -28.18
N PRO A 15 4.35 7.84 -26.93
CA PRO A 15 5.33 8.66 -26.24
C PRO A 15 6.60 7.85 -25.94
N THR A 16 7.75 8.54 -25.91
CA THR A 16 9.08 7.93 -25.71
C THR A 16 9.16 7.07 -24.44
N ASN A 17 8.55 7.51 -23.33
CA ASN A 17 8.54 6.77 -22.06
C ASN A 17 7.86 5.40 -22.17
N LYS A 18 6.86 5.25 -23.07
CA LYS A 18 6.21 3.95 -23.31
C LYS A 18 7.08 3.02 -24.14
N LEU A 19 7.84 3.56 -25.09
CA LEU A 19 8.79 2.77 -25.88
C LEU A 19 9.97 2.31 -25.01
N LEU A 20 10.44 3.16 -24.09
CA LEU A 20 11.44 2.78 -23.09
C LEU A 20 10.90 1.70 -22.13
N ALA A 21 9.65 1.80 -21.68
CA ALA A 21 9.02 0.78 -20.84
C ALA A 21 8.89 -0.60 -21.52
N MET A 22 8.73 -0.61 -22.86
CA MET A 22 8.75 -1.86 -23.64
C MET A 22 10.14 -2.48 -23.69
N MET A 23 11.19 -1.65 -23.71
CA MET A 23 12.58 -2.12 -23.67
C MET A 23 12.97 -2.67 -22.30
N ASP A 24 12.38 -2.18 -21.21
CA ASP A 24 12.62 -2.70 -19.87
C ASP A 24 11.92 -4.05 -19.62
N ASN A 25 10.79 -4.31 -20.28
CA ASN A 25 9.99 -5.52 -20.10
C ASN A 25 9.95 -6.39 -21.36
N THR A 26 11.11 -6.67 -21.96
CA THR A 26 11.21 -7.41 -23.23
C THR A 26 10.52 -8.78 -23.23
N ALA A 27 10.40 -9.43 -22.06
CA ALA A 27 9.74 -10.72 -21.91
C ALA A 27 8.23 -10.68 -22.22
N ASP A 28 7.58 -9.52 -22.05
CA ASP A 28 6.14 -9.35 -22.27
C ASP A 28 5.79 -9.04 -23.74
N TYR A 29 6.81 -8.86 -24.59
CA TYR A 29 6.66 -8.42 -25.97
C TYR A 29 7.25 -9.43 -26.96
N THR A 30 6.73 -9.39 -28.19
CA THR A 30 7.30 -10.18 -29.28
C THR A 30 8.62 -9.57 -29.75
N GLU A 31 9.55 -10.41 -30.22
CA GLU A 31 10.82 -9.95 -30.79
C GLU A 31 10.63 -8.89 -31.88
N LEU A 32 9.59 -9.05 -32.71
CA LEU A 32 9.25 -8.11 -33.77
C LEU A 32 8.83 -6.73 -33.21
N ALA A 33 8.11 -6.68 -32.09
CA ALA A 33 7.77 -5.44 -31.41
C ALA A 33 9.00 -4.75 -30.83
N ILE A 34 9.94 -5.50 -30.23
CA ILE A 34 11.19 -4.96 -29.67
C ILE A 34 12.05 -4.34 -30.77
N VAL A 35 12.18 -5.01 -31.92
CA VAL A 35 12.93 -4.49 -33.08
C VAL A 35 12.32 -3.18 -33.59
N VAL A 36 10.99 -3.09 -33.69
CA VAL A 36 10.32 -1.86 -34.14
C VAL A 36 10.45 -0.74 -33.10
N ALA A 37 10.31 -1.04 -31.80
CA ALA A 37 10.46 -0.06 -30.73
C ALA A 37 11.89 0.49 -30.66
N SER A 38 12.91 -0.37 -30.76
CA SER A 38 14.32 0.05 -30.76
C SER A 38 14.67 0.91 -31.99
N ALA A 39 14.15 0.57 -33.17
CA ALA A 39 14.34 1.37 -34.38
C ALA A 39 13.69 2.76 -34.25
N GLU A 40 12.51 2.84 -33.64
CA GLU A 40 11.81 4.11 -33.41
C GLU A 40 12.50 4.98 -32.33
N LEU A 41 13.02 4.36 -31.25
CA LEU A 41 13.85 5.06 -30.26
C LEU A 41 15.15 5.61 -30.88
N ALA A 42 15.80 4.85 -31.77
CA ALA A 42 16.97 5.30 -32.50
C ALA A 42 16.64 6.47 -33.45
N LYS A 43 15.49 6.40 -34.16
CA LYS A 43 15.01 7.48 -35.04
C LYS A 43 14.75 8.79 -34.30
N ARG A 44 14.31 8.70 -33.05
CA ARG A 44 14.05 9.85 -32.16
C ARG A 44 15.31 10.42 -31.52
N ASN A 45 16.49 9.83 -31.76
CA ASN A 45 17.74 10.23 -31.11
C ASN A 45 17.62 10.31 -29.58
N VAL A 46 16.94 9.32 -28.97
CA VAL A 46 16.83 9.22 -27.51
C VAL A 46 18.23 8.98 -26.94
N GLY A 47 18.86 10.06 -26.49
CA GLY A 47 20.22 10.05 -25.95
C GLY A 47 20.28 9.41 -24.58
N GLU A 48 21.51 9.19 -24.09
CA GLU A 48 21.75 8.66 -22.74
C GLU A 48 21.09 9.51 -21.64
N ALA A 49 20.98 10.82 -21.83
CA ALA A 49 20.34 11.72 -20.87
C ALA A 49 18.84 11.45 -20.69
N GLU A 50 18.10 11.17 -21.77
CA GLU A 50 16.66 10.86 -21.70
C GLU A 50 16.42 9.48 -21.10
N LYS A 51 17.31 8.52 -21.37
CA LYS A 51 17.27 7.20 -20.73
C LYS A 51 17.55 7.31 -19.23
N ALA A 52 18.57 8.07 -18.83
CA ALA A 52 18.88 8.30 -17.42
C ALA A 52 17.72 9.00 -16.69
N GLN A 53 17.06 9.98 -17.33
CA GLN A 53 15.88 10.62 -16.77
C GLN A 53 14.72 9.64 -16.60
N TYR A 54 14.48 8.77 -17.58
CA TYR A 54 13.45 7.73 -17.47
C TYR A 54 13.76 6.73 -16.34
N GLU A 55 15.00 6.24 -16.24
CA GLU A 55 15.42 5.36 -15.14
C GLU A 55 15.22 6.04 -13.79
N GLN A 56 15.58 7.32 -13.67
CA GLN A 56 15.36 8.10 -12.45
C GLN A 56 13.86 8.24 -12.12
N GLU A 57 13.01 8.56 -13.10
CA GLU A 57 11.55 8.63 -12.90
C GLU A 57 10.96 7.29 -12.43
N GLN A 58 11.50 6.17 -12.92
CA GLN A 58 11.04 4.84 -12.52
C GLN A 58 11.51 4.49 -11.11
N LEU A 59 12.75 4.85 -10.74
CA LEU A 59 13.24 4.73 -9.37
C LEU A 59 12.41 5.58 -8.40
N GLU A 60 12.10 6.83 -8.75
CA GLU A 60 11.26 7.70 -7.92
C GLU A 60 9.84 7.13 -7.74
N LYS A 61 9.23 6.57 -8.79
CA LYS A 61 7.92 5.90 -8.67
C LYS A 61 7.99 4.65 -7.81
N ALA A 62 9.07 3.86 -7.94
CA ALA A 62 9.30 2.69 -7.10
C ALA A 62 9.46 3.10 -5.64
N ASP A 63 10.25 4.14 -5.35
CA ASP A 63 10.44 4.67 -4.00
C ASP A 63 9.14 5.21 -3.41
N ILE A 64 8.35 5.96 -4.18
CA ILE A 64 7.02 6.42 -3.74
C ILE A 64 6.11 5.24 -3.43
N PHE A 65 6.11 4.22 -4.28
CA PHE A 65 5.31 3.01 -4.06
C PHE A 65 5.74 2.27 -2.79
N ILE A 66 7.04 2.06 -2.61
CA ILE A 66 7.62 1.46 -1.41
C ILE A 66 7.26 2.30 -0.18
N GLN A 67 7.38 3.63 -0.27
CA GLN A 67 7.05 4.54 0.81
C GLN A 67 5.57 4.43 1.21
N LYS A 68 4.69 4.41 0.21
CA LYS A 68 3.24 4.28 0.37
C LYS A 68 2.86 2.94 1.00
N VAL A 69 3.51 1.85 0.57
CA VAL A 69 3.19 0.49 1.01
C VAL A 69 3.76 0.19 2.39
N LEU A 70 5.00 0.62 2.67
CA LEU A 70 5.79 0.22 3.84
C LEU A 70 5.79 1.23 4.99
N PHE A 71 5.63 2.52 4.71
CA PHE A 71 5.92 3.58 5.69
C PHE A 71 4.73 4.50 5.97
N ASP A 72 3.71 4.51 5.11
CA ASP A 72 2.53 5.31 5.36
C ASP A 72 1.62 4.63 6.40
N GLU A 73 1.53 5.25 7.57
CA GLU A 73 0.84 4.73 8.75
C GLU A 73 -0.52 5.38 8.96
N LEU A 74 -1.38 4.70 9.72
CA LEU A 74 -2.59 5.34 10.24
C LEU A 74 -2.24 6.51 11.15
N SER A 75 -2.92 7.63 10.96
CA SER A 75 -2.83 8.75 11.89
C SER A 75 -3.40 8.35 13.26
N LEU A 76 -3.03 9.07 14.32
CA LEU A 76 -3.55 8.81 15.67
C LEU A 76 -5.08 8.85 15.71
N LEU A 77 -5.70 9.76 14.95
CA LEU A 77 -7.16 9.84 14.83
C LEU A 77 -7.76 8.62 14.15
N GLN A 78 -7.13 8.12 13.08
CA GLN A 78 -7.58 6.89 12.43
C GLN A 78 -7.41 5.67 13.34
N LYS A 79 -6.31 5.58 14.10
CA LYS A 79 -6.09 4.52 15.09
C LYS A 79 -7.20 4.52 16.15
N ASN A 80 -7.56 5.69 16.68
CA ASN A 80 -8.70 5.84 17.59
C ASN A 80 -10.03 5.44 16.95
N LEU A 81 -10.29 5.92 15.72
CA LEU A 81 -11.50 5.58 14.97
C LEU A 81 -11.66 4.06 14.86
N PHE A 82 -10.65 3.34 14.38
CA PHE A 82 -10.74 1.89 14.23
C PHE A 82 -10.82 1.15 15.56
N TYR A 83 -10.23 1.68 16.63
CA TYR A 83 -10.28 1.07 17.96
C TYR A 83 -11.68 1.17 18.59
N PHE A 84 -12.26 2.38 18.60
CA PHE A 84 -13.55 2.61 19.25
C PHE A 84 -14.74 2.21 18.37
N LEU A 85 -14.63 2.41 17.05
CA LEU A 85 -15.65 2.01 16.08
C LEU A 85 -15.22 0.72 15.39
N TRP A 86 -15.22 -0.40 16.09
CA TRP A 86 -14.77 -1.69 15.53
C TRP A 86 -15.79 -2.38 14.62
N PHE A 87 -17.00 -1.83 14.46
CA PHE A 87 -18.06 -2.42 13.64
C PHE A 87 -17.63 -2.59 12.18
N PRO A 88 -17.70 -3.81 11.62
CA PRO A 88 -17.24 -4.10 10.27
C PRO A 88 -17.89 -3.22 9.19
N ILE A 89 -19.17 -2.91 9.34
CA ILE A 89 -19.95 -2.12 8.37
C ILE A 89 -19.42 -0.69 8.25
N LEU A 90 -19.13 -0.04 9.38
CA LEU A 90 -18.63 1.34 9.41
C LEU A 90 -17.20 1.45 8.88
N ASN A 91 -16.38 0.44 9.17
CA ASN A 91 -14.97 0.43 8.77
C ASN A 91 -14.73 -0.08 7.35
N PHE A 92 -15.72 -0.74 6.74
CA PHE A 92 -15.56 -1.38 5.44
C PHE A 92 -15.15 -0.39 4.35
N ALA A 93 -15.81 0.77 4.29
CA ALA A 93 -15.52 1.81 3.29
C ALA A 93 -14.06 2.29 3.37
N PHE A 94 -13.57 2.59 4.59
CA PHE A 94 -12.19 3.01 4.79
C PHE A 94 -11.18 1.93 4.41
N LYS A 95 -11.44 0.67 4.80
CA LYS A 95 -10.58 -0.47 4.49
C LYS A 95 -10.56 -0.78 2.98
N MET A 96 -11.67 -0.57 2.28
CA MET A 96 -11.75 -0.70 0.83
C MET A 96 -10.86 0.33 0.14
N ASN A 97 -10.94 1.59 0.55
CA ASN A 97 -10.10 2.65 0.00
C ASN A 97 -8.61 2.34 0.20
N PHE A 98 -8.20 1.90 1.40
CA PHE A 98 -6.81 1.50 1.63
C PHE A 98 -6.35 0.34 0.76
N ARG A 99 -7.23 -0.63 0.48
CA ARG A 99 -6.92 -1.75 -0.41
C ARG A 99 -6.76 -1.29 -1.87
N GLN A 100 -7.66 -0.43 -2.35
CA GLN A 100 -7.62 0.09 -3.72
C GLN A 100 -6.39 0.98 -3.94
N ASP A 101 -6.01 1.77 -2.94
CA ASP A 101 -4.86 2.65 -3.01
C ASP A 101 -3.51 1.94 -2.77
N GLY A 102 -3.51 0.66 -2.38
CA GLY A 102 -2.29 -0.11 -2.11
C GLY A 102 -1.67 0.14 -0.73
N TYR A 103 -2.37 0.78 0.21
CA TYR A 103 -1.88 1.02 1.57
C TYR A 103 -1.93 -0.23 2.46
N LEU A 104 -1.01 -1.17 2.25
CA LEU A 104 -0.99 -2.45 2.98
C LEU A 104 -0.76 -2.27 4.48
N LEU A 105 0.16 -1.38 4.90
CA LEU A 105 0.42 -1.13 6.31
C LEU A 105 -0.82 -0.55 7.02
N LYS A 106 -1.46 0.48 6.44
CA LYS A 106 -2.71 1.06 6.97
C LYS A 106 -3.81 0.02 7.12
N LEU A 107 -3.97 -0.87 6.14
CA LEU A 107 -4.97 -1.92 6.19
C LEU A 107 -4.72 -2.90 7.34
N LYS A 108 -3.46 -3.32 7.54
CA LYS A 108 -3.08 -4.20 8.66
C LYS A 108 -3.28 -3.51 10.01
N GLN A 109 -2.87 -2.26 10.14
CA GLN A 109 -3.09 -1.47 11.35
C GLN A 109 -4.59 -1.29 11.63
N ALA A 110 -5.41 -0.98 10.62
CA ALA A 110 -6.85 -0.80 10.79
C ALA A 110 -7.52 -2.07 11.31
N ASN A 111 -7.15 -3.23 10.77
CA ASN A 111 -7.63 -4.52 11.26
C ASN A 111 -7.17 -4.82 12.69
N TYR A 112 -5.91 -4.52 13.01
CA TYR A 112 -5.36 -4.69 14.36
C TYR A 112 -6.14 -3.85 15.38
N TYR A 113 -6.29 -2.54 15.15
CA TYR A 113 -7.01 -1.67 16.09
C TYR A 113 -8.50 -2.05 16.19
N SER A 114 -9.17 -2.44 15.09
CA SER A 114 -10.55 -2.96 15.15
C SER A 114 -10.66 -4.19 16.04
N LEU A 115 -9.77 -5.17 15.86
CA LEU A 115 -9.81 -6.42 16.59
C LEU A 115 -9.50 -6.21 18.08
N VAL A 116 -8.45 -5.46 18.39
CA VAL A 116 -8.04 -5.21 19.77
C VAL A 116 -9.08 -4.35 20.50
N GLY A 117 -9.64 -3.34 19.82
CA GLY A 117 -10.74 -2.54 20.35
C GLY A 117 -11.97 -3.37 20.71
N PHE A 118 -12.35 -4.31 19.84
CA PHE A 118 -13.41 -5.28 20.13
C PHE A 118 -13.07 -6.18 21.32
N ILE A 119 -11.85 -6.72 21.40
CA ILE A 119 -11.42 -7.58 22.51
C ILE A 119 -11.48 -6.83 23.85
N PHE A 120 -10.94 -5.60 23.93
CA PHE A 120 -10.98 -4.83 25.16
C PHE A 120 -12.40 -4.36 25.52
N PHE A 121 -13.25 -4.08 24.54
CA PHE A 121 -14.66 -3.80 24.77
C PHE A 121 -15.37 -5.02 25.40
N MET A 122 -15.17 -6.22 24.84
CA MET A 122 -15.72 -7.46 25.39
C MET A 122 -15.17 -7.75 26.79
N LEU A 123 -13.88 -7.56 27.02
CA LEU A 123 -13.27 -7.73 28.35
C LEU A 123 -13.87 -6.77 29.36
N ALA A 124 -14.04 -5.49 29.01
CA ALA A 124 -14.68 -4.51 29.89
C ALA A 124 -16.10 -4.93 30.27
N GLY A 125 -16.92 -5.34 29.28
CA GLY A 125 -18.30 -5.79 29.51
C GLY A 125 -18.42 -7.10 30.28
N ILE A 126 -17.41 -7.98 30.24
CA ILE A 126 -17.39 -9.22 31.05
C ILE A 126 -16.91 -8.95 32.48
N LEU A 127 -15.89 -8.10 32.65
CA LEU A 127 -15.31 -7.80 33.96
C LEU A 127 -16.31 -7.06 34.87
N GLU A 128 -17.16 -6.22 34.30
CA GLU A 128 -18.19 -5.47 35.03
C GLU A 128 -19.08 -6.37 35.90
N PRO A 129 -19.84 -7.35 35.35
CA PRO A 129 -20.70 -8.22 36.16
C PRO A 129 -19.91 -9.24 36.99
N VAL A 130 -18.73 -9.69 36.53
CA VAL A 130 -17.95 -10.74 37.22
C VAL A 130 -17.27 -10.22 38.48
N LEU A 131 -16.74 -9.00 38.43
CA LEU A 131 -16.00 -8.38 39.54
C LEU A 131 -16.82 -7.33 40.29
N ASN A 132 -18.06 -7.08 39.86
CA ASN A 132 -18.94 -6.04 40.41
C ASN A 132 -18.25 -4.66 40.47
N ILE A 133 -17.53 -4.32 39.41
CA ILE A 133 -16.86 -3.03 39.26
C ILE A 133 -17.83 -2.01 38.64
N SER A 134 -17.65 -0.73 38.95
CA SER A 134 -18.47 0.34 38.36
C SER A 134 -18.21 0.48 36.85
N ASP A 135 -19.22 0.93 36.11
CA ASP A 135 -19.18 1.23 34.67
C ASP A 135 -17.99 2.14 34.30
N PHE A 136 -17.66 3.11 35.17
CA PHE A 136 -16.54 4.01 34.97
C PHE A 136 -15.19 3.28 34.94
N VAL A 137 -15.03 2.25 35.76
CA VAL A 137 -13.82 1.42 35.79
C VAL A 137 -13.76 0.53 34.55
N ALA A 138 -14.89 -0.07 34.14
CA ALA A 138 -14.97 -0.86 32.90
C ALA A 138 -14.62 0.00 31.66
N LEU A 139 -15.16 1.22 31.57
CA LEU A 139 -14.82 2.19 30.53
C LEU A 139 -13.31 2.54 30.55
N SER A 140 -12.75 2.75 31.75
CA SER A 140 -11.33 3.04 31.91
C SER A 140 -10.45 1.89 31.43
N VAL A 141 -10.84 0.63 31.68
CA VAL A 141 -10.14 -0.55 31.14
C VAL A 141 -10.15 -0.54 29.61
N TRP A 142 -11.29 -0.20 28.99
CA TRP A 142 -11.38 -0.13 27.53
C TRP A 142 -10.49 0.98 26.95
N ILE A 143 -10.48 2.17 27.55
CA ILE A 143 -9.64 3.29 27.10
C ILE A 143 -8.15 3.00 27.34
N LEU A 144 -7.77 2.46 28.50
CA LEU A 144 -6.38 2.09 28.78
C LEU A 144 -5.89 0.96 27.86
N GLY A 145 -6.79 0.08 27.41
CA GLY A 145 -6.51 -0.91 26.38
C GLY A 145 -5.97 -0.29 25.09
N PHE A 146 -6.42 0.91 24.70
CA PHE A 146 -5.90 1.61 23.53
C PHE A 146 -4.42 1.98 23.71
N VAL A 147 -4.04 2.44 24.91
CA VAL A 147 -2.65 2.80 25.22
C VAL A 147 -1.76 1.58 25.10
N VAL A 148 -2.18 0.43 25.65
CA VAL A 148 -1.47 -0.84 25.53
C VAL A 148 -1.35 -1.27 24.06
N ALA A 149 -2.46 -1.22 23.31
CA ALA A 149 -2.49 -1.55 21.90
C ALA A 149 -1.55 -0.66 21.07
N TYR A 150 -1.52 0.64 21.37
CA TYR A 150 -0.67 1.62 20.70
C TYR A 150 0.81 1.33 20.92
N PHE A 151 1.24 1.06 22.16
CA PHE A 151 2.63 0.70 22.43
C PHE A 151 3.03 -0.62 21.78
N PHE A 152 2.13 -1.60 21.75
CA PHE A 152 2.39 -2.89 21.13
C PHE A 152 2.50 -2.77 19.60
N ASP A 153 1.63 -1.98 18.97
CA ASP A 153 1.67 -1.67 17.54
C ASP A 153 3.01 -1.02 17.15
N GLN A 154 3.40 0.03 17.88
CA GLN A 154 4.63 0.79 17.61
C GLN A 154 5.89 -0.06 17.77
N ARG A 155 5.97 -0.90 18.81
CA ARG A 155 7.18 -1.67 19.10
C ARG A 155 7.28 -2.97 18.32
N PHE A 156 6.19 -3.72 18.18
CA PHE A 156 6.24 -5.08 17.65
C PHE A 156 5.59 -5.20 16.28
N ASN A 157 4.35 -4.72 16.15
CA ASN A 157 3.54 -5.01 14.98
C ASN A 157 4.08 -4.29 13.74
N LYS A 158 4.41 -3.00 13.87
CA LYS A 158 5.05 -2.21 12.82
C LYS A 158 6.34 -2.86 12.32
N GLN A 159 7.26 -3.16 13.24
CA GLN A 159 8.56 -3.73 12.88
C GLN A 159 8.45 -5.09 12.19
N ARG A 160 7.47 -5.90 12.60
CA ARG A 160 7.19 -7.19 11.98
C ARG A 160 6.61 -7.03 10.58
N ILE A 161 5.66 -6.10 10.40
CA ILE A 161 5.01 -5.87 9.10
C ILE A 161 6.02 -5.34 8.09
N VAL A 162 6.84 -4.36 8.48
CA VAL A 162 7.89 -3.82 7.60
C VAL A 162 8.89 -4.91 7.21
N ARG A 163 9.35 -5.73 8.16
CA ARG A 163 10.26 -6.86 7.85
C ARG A 163 9.66 -7.86 6.86
N ILE A 164 8.39 -8.23 7.03
CA ILE A 164 7.73 -9.17 6.11
C ILE A 164 7.62 -8.56 4.71
N LEU A 165 7.30 -7.28 4.62
CA LEU A 165 7.13 -6.61 3.32
C LEU A 165 8.47 -6.24 2.64
N GLN A 166 9.58 -6.22 3.38
CA GLN A 166 10.94 -6.07 2.82
C GLN A 166 11.54 -7.38 2.30
N GLN A 167 10.96 -8.54 2.66
CA GLN A 167 11.41 -9.87 2.26
C GLN A 167 10.65 -10.43 1.04
N VAL A 168 9.66 -9.70 0.55
CA VAL A 168 8.86 -10.01 -0.65
C VAL A 168 9.36 -9.12 -1.78
#